data_AF-A0A357AF22-F1
#
_entry.id   AF-A0A357AF22-F1
#
_cell.length_a   1.000
_cell.length_b   1.000
_cell.length_c   1.000
_cell.angle_alpha   90.00
_cell.angle_beta   90.00
_cell.angle_gamma   90.00
#
_symmetry.space_group_name_H-M   'P 1'
#
loop_
_entity.id
_entity.type
_entity.pdbx_description
1 polymer ?
#
loop_
_entity_poly.entity_id
_entity_poly.type
_entity_poly.pdbx_seq_one_letter_code
_entity_poly.pdbx_strand_id
1 'polypeptide(L)' 'VLLALVEKGLQREEAYKIVQESAHQVWNNPEGDFRTLISQHPQVTQSLSPEEINACFDPHQHLRNLDQVYQRLSI' A
#
# COMPACT_ATOMS: atom_id res chain seq x y z
N VAL A 1 -0.73 -0.22 -1.96
CA VAL A 1 -1.79 -1.19 -1.59
C VAL A 1 -3.04 -1.08 -2.46
N LEU A 2 -3.70 0.09 -2.58
CA LEU A 2 -4.93 0.22 -3.40
C LEU A 2 -4.78 -0.29 -4.83
N LEU A 3 -3.73 0.16 -5.53
CA LEU A 3 -3.48 -0.26 -6.92
C LEU A 3 -3.28 -1.77 -7.01
N ALA A 4 -2.51 -2.35 -6.08
CA ALA A 4 -2.26 -3.80 -6.03
C ALA A 4 -3.57 -4.61 -5.86
N LEU A 5 -4.52 -4.13 -5.05
CA LEU A 5 -5.84 -4.78 -4.92
C LEU A 5 -6.62 -4.75 -6.24
N VAL A 6 -6.61 -3.61 -6.93
CA VAL A 6 -7.28 -3.46 -8.23
C VAL A 6 -6.62 -4.34 -9.29
N GLU A 7 -5.29 -4.45 -9.30
CA GLU A 7 -4.54 -5.34 -10.20
C GLU A 7 -4.84 -6.83 -9.94
N LYS A 8 -5.22 -7.19 -8.71
CA LYS A 8 -5.69 -8.55 -8.36
C LYS A 8 -7.16 -8.82 -8.71
N GLY A 9 -7.85 -7.84 -9.29
CA GLY A 9 -9.23 -8.00 -9.75
C GLY A 9 -10.29 -7.51 -8.77
N LEU A 10 -9.92 -6.85 -7.66
CA LEU A 10 -10.92 -6.14 -6.85
C LEU A 10 -11.49 -4.95 -7.62
N GLN A 11 -12.79 -4.70 -7.43
CA GLN A 11 -13.38 -3.48 -7.91
C GLN A 11 -12.73 -2.27 -7.24
N ARG A 12 -12.50 -1.21 -8.02
CA ARG A 12 -11.82 0.00 -7.54
C ARG A 12 -12.52 0.62 -6.33
N GLU A 13 -13.86 0.65 -6.32
CA GLU A 13 -14.64 1.16 -5.19
C GLU A 13 -14.48 0.32 -3.93
N GLU A 14 -14.47 -1.01 -4.04
CA GLU A 14 -14.23 -1.89 -2.89
C GLU A 14 -12.82 -1.73 -2.35
N ALA A 15 -11.81 -1.74 -3.23
CA ALA A 15 -10.42 -1.49 -2.84
C ALA A 15 -10.25 -0.12 -2.16
N TYR A 16 -10.96 0.90 -2.63
CA TYR A 16 -10.94 2.23 -2.04
C TYR A 16 -11.57 2.25 -0.65
N LYS A 17 -12.74 1.62 -0.46
CA LYS A 17 -13.40 1.51 0.85
C LYS A 17 -12.49 0.85 1.89
N ILE A 18 -11.94 -0.31 1.57
CA ILE A 18 -11.06 -1.08 2.48
C ILE A 18 -9.86 -0.23 2.93
N VAL A 19 -9.17 0.39 1.96
CA VAL A 19 -8.00 1.22 2.23
C VAL A 19 -8.37 2.46 3.05
N GLN A 20 -9.49 3.10 2.72
CA GLN A 20 -9.95 4.30 3.40
C GLN A 20 -10.39 4.01 4.85
N GLU A 21 -11.17 2.96 5.08
CA GLU A 21 -11.58 2.53 6.42
C GLU A 21 -10.36 2.21 7.29
N SER A 22 -9.41 1.44 6.73
CA SER A 22 -8.18 1.08 7.43
C SER A 22 -7.36 2.33 7.77
N ALA A 23 -7.25 3.29 6.84
CA ALA A 23 -6.52 4.53 7.05
C ALA A 23 -7.18 5.43 8.11
N HIS A 24 -8.51 5.56 8.10
CA HIS A 24 -9.23 6.32 9.11
C HIS A 24 -9.12 5.70 10.50
N GLN A 25 -9.18 4.37 10.60
CA GLN A 25 -9.04 3.69 11.88
C GLN A 25 -7.66 3.92 12.50
N VAL A 26 -6.61 3.88 11.68
CA VAL A 26 -5.23 4.18 12.09
C VAL A 26 -5.08 5.64 12.47
N TRP A 27 -5.64 6.56 11.69
CA TRP A 27 -5.54 8.00 11.95
C TRP A 27 -6.14 8.41 13.30
N ASN A 28 -7.22 7.73 13.72
CA ASN A 28 -7.89 8.01 14.99
C ASN A 28 -7.22 7.33 16.20
N ASN A 29 -6.17 6.54 15.98
CA ASN A 29 -5.48 5.80 17.02
C ASN A 29 -4.00 6.20 17.07
N PRO A 30 -3.49 6.78 18.17
CA PRO A 30 -2.11 7.29 18.23
C PRO A 30 -1.04 6.20 18.06
N GLU A 31 -1.37 4.93 18.29
CA GLU A 31 -0.50 3.77 18.05
C GLU A 31 -0.91 2.96 16.81
N GLY A 32 -1.76 3.52 15.94
CA GLY A 32 -2.25 2.83 14.77
C GLY A 32 -1.13 2.54 13.77
N ASP A 33 -0.97 1.28 13.39
CA ASP A 33 -0.14 0.88 12.26
C ASP A 33 -1.00 0.42 11.08
N PHE A 34 -0.97 1.21 10.01
CA PHE A 34 -1.72 0.92 8.79
C PHE A 34 -1.26 -0.37 8.11
N ARG A 35 0.03 -0.69 8.16
CA ARG A 35 0.53 -1.94 7.58
C ARG A 35 -0.07 -3.13 8.30
N THR A 36 -0.04 -3.16 9.63
CA THR A 36 -0.63 -4.23 10.42
C THR A 36 -2.13 -4.35 10.17
N LEU A 37 -2.85 -3.23 10.19
CA LEU A 37 -4.31 -3.24 10.06
C LEU A 37 -4.78 -3.73 8.69
N ILE A 38 -4.13 -3.27 7.61
CA ILE A 38 -4.46 -3.72 6.27
C ILE A 38 -4.02 -5.17 6.00
N SER A 39 -2.91 -5.61 6.61
CA SER A 39 -2.44 -7.00 6.50
C SER A 39 -3.31 -8.00 7.25
N GLN A 40 -4.15 -7.54 8.18
CA GLN A 40 -5.12 -8.37 8.88
C GLN A 40 -6.51 -8.33 8.22
N HIS A 41 -6.72 -7.43 7.25
CA HIS A 41 -8.01 -7.27 6.62
C HIS A 41 -8.34 -8.48 5.72
N PRO A 42 -9.49 -9.17 5.93
CA PRO A 42 -9.78 -10.45 5.27
C PRO A 42 -9.85 -10.33 3.74
N GLN A 43 -10.42 -9.25 3.20
CA GLN A 43 -10.44 -9.04 1.74
C GLN A 43 -9.04 -8.79 1.16
N VAL A 44 -8.11 -8.25 1.95
CA VAL A 44 -6.74 -7.98 1.51
C VAL A 44 -5.93 -9.27 1.53
N THR A 45 -6.00 -10.05 2.61
CA THR A 45 -5.28 -11.33 2.73
C THR A 45 -5.79 -12.40 1.78
N GLN A 46 -7.06 -12.30 1.34
CA GLN A 46 -7.60 -13.16 0.30
C GLN A 46 -7.08 -12.82 -1.10
N SER A 47 -6.71 -11.55 -1.34
CA SER A 47 -6.32 -11.04 -2.66
C SER A 47 -4.83 -10.91 -2.85
N LEU A 48 -4.10 -10.58 -1.78
CA LEU A 48 -2.68 -10.30 -1.77
C LEU A 48 -1.98 -11.23 -0.78
N SER A 49 -0.84 -11.77 -1.22
CA SER A 49 0.04 -12.56 -0.37
C SER A 49 0.82 -11.65 0.61
N PRO A 50 1.34 -12.17 1.73
CA PRO A 50 2.12 -11.38 2.69
C PRO A 50 3.32 -10.66 2.04
N GLU A 51 3.99 -11.31 1.07
CA GLU A 51 5.09 -10.71 0.32
C GLU A 51 4.65 -9.53 -0.56
N GLU A 52 3.47 -9.62 -1.19
CA GLU A 52 2.92 -8.55 -2.03
C GLU A 52 2.47 -7.35 -1.21
N ILE A 53 1.92 -7.62 -0.03
CA ILE A 53 1.60 -6.57 0.95
C ILE A 53 2.89 -5.91 1.40
N ASN A 54 3.94 -6.67 1.76
CA ASN A 54 5.23 -6.11 2.15
C ASN A 54 5.85 -5.25 1.05
N ALA A 55 5.81 -5.70 -0.22
CA ALA A 55 6.28 -4.94 -1.36
C ALA A 55 5.53 -3.59 -1.50
N CYS A 56 4.23 -3.56 -1.22
CA CYS A 56 3.46 -2.31 -1.23
C CYS A 56 3.93 -1.27 -0.20
N PHE A 57 4.68 -1.68 0.82
CA PHE A 57 5.24 -0.82 1.87
C PHE A 57 6.75 -0.62 1.73
N ASP A 58 7.37 -1.12 0.65
CA ASP A 58 8.80 -0.98 0.42
C ASP A 58 9.13 0.48 -0.02
N PRO A 59 9.91 1.24 0.77
CA PRO A 59 10.33 2.59 0.40
C PRO A 59 11.17 2.63 -0.89
N HIS A 60 11.90 1.55 -1.23
CA HIS A 60 12.70 1.50 -2.44
C HIS A 60 11.87 1.67 -3.71
N GLN A 61 10.61 1.26 -3.70
CA GLN A 61 9.70 1.42 -4.83
C GLN A 61 9.42 2.91 -5.14
N HIS A 62 9.46 3.76 -4.12
CA HIS A 62 9.36 5.22 -4.29
C HIS A 62 10.68 5.87 -4.72
N LEU A 63 11.81 5.20 -4.44
CA LEU A 63 13.15 5.66 -4.81
C LEU A 63 13.63 5.12 -6.16
N ARG A 64 12.86 4.30 -6.87
CA ARG A 64 13.25 3.66 -8.14
C ARG A 64 13.71 4.62 -9.24
N ASN A 65 13.29 5.88 -9.17
CA ASN A 65 13.64 6.92 -10.15
C ASN A 65 14.72 7.88 -9.63
N LEU A 66 15.31 7.61 -8.46
CA LEU A 66 16.27 8.50 -7.83
C LEU A 66 17.50 8.67 -8.73
N ASP A 67 18.09 7.59 -9.24
CA ASP A 67 19.20 7.67 -10.21
C ASP A 67 18.85 8.50 -11.46
N GLN A 68 17.64 8.35 -12.00
CA GLN A 68 17.20 9.16 -13.15
C GLN A 68 17.11 10.65 -12.81
N VAL A 69 16.66 10.99 -11.59
CA VAL A 69 16.59 12.39 -11.13
C VAL A 69 18.00 12.96 -10.94
N TYR A 70 18.91 12.22 -10.34
CA TYR A 70 20.31 12.64 -10.15
C TYR A 70 21.02 12.84 -11.50
N GLN A 71 20.85 11.90 -12.43
CA GLN A 71 21.39 12.02 -13.79
C GLN A 71 20.85 13.25 -14.53
N ARG A 72 19.56 13.61 -14.36
CA ARG A 72 18.99 14.84 -14.94
C ARG A 72 19.53 16.11 -14.30
N LEU A 73 19.88 16.06 -13.02
CA LEU A 73 20.49 17.16 -12.29
C LEU A 73 22.00 17.27 -12.52
N SER A 74 22.61 16.32 -13.26
CA SER A 74 24.05 16.27 -13.53
C SER A 74 24.91 16.29 -12.26
N ILE A 75 24.42 15.61 -11.21
CA ILE A 75 25.10 15.36 -9.93
C ILE A 75 25.40 13.87 -9.78
#